data_AF-A0ABD1X159-F1
#
_entry.id   AF-A0ABD1X159-F1
#
_cell.length_a   1.000
_cell.length_b   1.000
_cell.length_c   1.000
_cell.angle_alpha   90.00
_cell.angle_beta   90.00
_cell.angle_gamma   90.00
#
_symmetry.space_group_name_H-M   'P 1'
#
loop_
_entity.id
_entity.type
_entity.pdbx_description
1 polymer ?
#
loop_
_entity_poly.entity_id
_entity_poly.type
_entity_poly.pdbx_seq_one_letter_code
_entity_poly.pdbx_strand_id
1 'polypeptide(L)'
;MKGYAVEFLKSPAGQMDWQPKSKYWKSFKIPKSLNRPYQFRRHPFRRSFHDFAATHSANITIFFDKTLEPKSTIASAFADSATSVAFCRDGKLLAAGDLTGTEL
;
A
#
# COMPACT_ATOMS: atom_id res chain seq x y z
N MET A 1 -5.79 47.55 -35.35
CA MET A 1 -5.01 47.30 -34.13
C MET A 1 -4.57 45.84 -34.16
N LYS A 2 -3.26 45.56 -34.27
CA LYS A 2 -2.73 44.18 -34.30
C LYS A 2 -2.53 43.71 -32.85
N GLY A 3 -3.22 42.64 -32.46
CA GLY A 3 -3.01 41.97 -31.17
C GLY A 3 -1.75 41.12 -31.23
N TYR A 4 -0.84 41.33 -30.30
CA TYR A 4 0.35 40.49 -30.14
C TYR A 4 -0.03 39.24 -29.33
N ALA A 5 0.21 38.06 -29.90
CA ALA A 5 0.16 36.81 -29.16
C ALA A 5 1.34 36.80 -28.17
N VAL A 6 1.03 36.59 -26.90
CA VAL A 6 2.05 36.41 -25.86
C VAL A 6 2.42 34.92 -25.87
N GLU A 7 3.45 34.56 -26.63
CA GLU A 7 4.04 33.23 -26.52
C GLU A 7 4.78 33.13 -25.18
N PHE A 8 4.38 32.15 -24.36
CA PHE A 8 5.07 31.86 -23.11
C PHE A 8 6.44 31.27 -23.43
N LEU A 9 7.47 32.12 -23.43
CA LEU A 9 8.86 31.68 -23.49
C LEU A 9 9.15 30.80 -22.27
N LYS A 10 9.48 29.53 -22.55
CA LYS A 10 9.92 28.57 -21.54
C LYS A 10 11.21 29.11 -20.91
N SER A 11 11.14 29.46 -19.63
CA SER A 11 12.27 30.02 -18.89
C SER A 11 13.45 29.03 -18.85
N PRO A 12 14.71 29.51 -18.90
CA PRO A 12 15.87 28.66 -18.72
C PRO A 12 16.05 28.37 -17.22
N ALA A 13 15.08 27.68 -16.63
CA ALA A 13 15.27 27.09 -15.32
C ALA A 13 16.20 25.89 -15.50
N GLY A 14 17.29 25.83 -14.72
CA GLY A 14 18.19 24.69 -14.66
C GLY A 14 17.36 23.41 -14.64
N GLN A 15 17.46 22.63 -15.72
CA GLN A 15 16.54 21.54 -16.02
C GLN A 15 16.75 20.38 -15.03
N MET A 16 16.22 20.49 -13.83
CA MET A 16 15.65 19.33 -13.16
C MET A 16 14.30 19.07 -13.83
N ASP A 17 14.36 18.63 -15.09
CA ASP A 17 13.19 18.13 -15.81
C ASP A 17 12.72 16.92 -15.01
N TRP A 18 11.66 17.10 -14.21
CA TRP A 18 11.17 16.06 -13.33
C TRP A 18 10.83 14.86 -14.21
N GLN A 19 11.65 13.81 -14.14
CA GLN A 19 11.39 12.61 -14.93
C GLN A 19 9.94 12.18 -14.69
N PRO A 20 9.18 11.78 -15.74
CA PRO A 20 7.79 11.37 -15.61
C PRO A 20 7.54 10.40 -14.45
N LYS A 21 8.51 9.52 -14.16
CA LYS A 21 8.55 8.62 -13.00
C LYS A 21 8.51 9.35 -11.65
N SER A 22 9.30 10.39 -11.45
CA SER A 22 9.29 11.16 -10.20
C SER A 22 7.96 11.88 -9.98
N LYS A 23 7.37 12.44 -11.05
CA LYS A 23 6.04 13.06 -10.96
C LYS A 23 4.97 12.03 -10.61
N TYR A 24 5.05 10.84 -11.20
CA TYR A 24 4.19 9.71 -10.88
C TYR A 24 4.26 9.31 -9.41
N TRP A 25 5.45 9.05 -8.86
CA TRP A 25 5.60 8.67 -7.44
C TRP A 25 5.19 9.75 -6.45
N LYS A 26 5.32 11.04 -6.82
CA LYS A 26 4.86 12.16 -5.97
C LYS A 26 3.36 12.40 -6.06
N SER A 27 2.66 11.86 -7.06
CA SER A 27 1.20 12.02 -7.20
C SER A 27 0.40 11.17 -6.21
N PHE A 28 1.03 10.17 -5.57
CA PHE A 28 0.41 9.38 -4.52
C PHE A 28 0.16 10.26 -3.29
N LYS A 29 -1.08 10.70 -3.11
CA LYS A 29 -1.53 11.38 -1.89
C LYS A 29 -1.57 10.34 -0.78
N ILE A 30 -0.91 10.62 0.35
CA ILE A 30 -0.89 9.73 1.52
C ILE A 30 -2.33 9.60 2.05
N PRO A 31 -2.97 8.44 1.95
CA PRO A 31 -4.24 8.21 2.61
C PRO A 31 -3.97 8.03 4.12
N LYS A 32 -4.88 8.54 4.96
CA LYS A 32 -4.97 8.40 6.43
C LYS A 32 -3.80 7.63 7.10
N SER A 33 -3.02 8.33 7.93
CA SER A 33 -2.00 7.66 8.76
C SER A 33 -2.68 6.70 9.73
N LEU A 34 -2.46 5.40 9.55
CA LEU A 34 -2.79 4.41 10.56
C LEU A 34 -1.81 4.59 11.73
N ASN A 35 -2.31 4.96 12.91
CA ASN A 35 -1.52 5.25 14.12
C ASN A 35 -0.95 3.98 14.79
N ARG A 36 -0.63 2.93 14.03
CA ARG A 36 -0.13 1.65 14.56
C ARG A 36 0.99 1.07 13.71
N PRO A 37 2.01 0.45 14.33
CA PRO A 37 3.13 -0.16 13.62
C PRO A 37 2.71 -1.48 12.97
N TYR A 38 2.22 -1.42 11.74
CA TYR A 38 1.89 -2.60 10.96
C TYR A 38 3.09 -3.09 10.14
N GLN A 39 3.28 -4.41 10.05
CA GLN A 39 4.17 -4.99 9.05
C GLN A 39 3.37 -5.27 7.77
N PHE A 40 3.75 -4.60 6.68
CA PHE A 40 3.09 -4.75 5.39
C PHE A 40 3.98 -5.52 4.42
N ARG A 41 3.51 -6.65 3.90
CA ARG A 41 4.18 -7.40 2.83
C ARG A 41 3.33 -7.38 1.57
N ARG A 42 3.81 -6.71 0.52
CA ARG A 42 3.11 -6.65 -0.79
C ARG A 42 3.67 -7.71 -1.73
N HIS A 43 2.78 -8.47 -2.37
CA HIS A 43 3.14 -9.40 -3.44
C HIS A 43 2.84 -8.77 -4.81
N PRO A 44 3.66 -9.01 -5.84
CA PRO A 44 3.49 -8.40 -7.15
C PRO A 44 2.32 -9.03 -7.93
N PHE A 45 1.27 -8.23 -8.10
CA PHE A 45 0.39 -8.12 -9.26
C PHE A 45 -0.06 -9.40 -10.00
N ARG A 46 -1.30 -9.81 -9.73
CA ARG A 46 -2.34 -9.99 -10.76
C ARG A 46 -3.61 -9.29 -10.27
N ARG A 47 -4.49 -8.85 -11.18
CA ARG A 47 -5.71 -8.06 -10.93
C ARG A 47 -6.39 -8.48 -9.63
N SER A 48 -6.08 -7.79 -8.54
CA SER A 48 -6.50 -8.19 -7.19
C SER A 48 -7.73 -7.36 -6.87
N PHE A 49 -8.91 -7.95 -7.02
CA PHE A 49 -10.13 -7.47 -6.37
C PHE A 49 -10.17 -7.97 -4.93
N HIS A 50 -9.03 -7.91 -4.24
CA HIS A 50 -8.88 -8.48 -2.92
C HIS A 50 -8.41 -7.40 -1.97
N ASP A 51 -9.07 -7.39 -0.82
CA ASP A 51 -8.63 -6.76 0.41
C ASP A 51 -7.15 -7.10 0.69
N PHE A 52 -6.47 -6.27 1.49
CA PHE A 52 -5.09 -6.56 1.91
C PHE A 52 -5.05 -6.88 3.39
N ALA A 53 -4.10 -7.72 3.80
CA ALA A 53 -3.89 -8.09 5.19
C ALA A 53 -2.60 -7.45 5.73
N ALA A 54 -2.59 -7.13 7.01
CA ALA A 54 -1.40 -6.70 7.73
C ALA A 54 -1.36 -7.38 9.11
N THR A 55 -0.15 -7.71 9.55
CA THR A 55 0.06 -8.25 10.90
C THR A 55 0.44 -7.14 11.87
N HIS A 56 0.02 -7.30 13.12
CA HIS A 56 0.43 -6.46 14.25
C HIS A 56 0.26 -7.25 15.54
N SER A 57 1.36 -7.47 16.27
CA SER A 57 1.38 -8.36 17.43
C SER A 57 0.85 -9.76 17.04
N ALA A 58 0.15 -10.45 17.93
CA ALA A 58 -0.46 -11.76 17.68
C ALA A 58 -1.72 -11.72 16.79
N ASN A 59 -1.94 -10.64 16.04
CA ASN A 59 -3.17 -10.39 15.28
C ASN A 59 -2.90 -10.15 13.79
N ILE A 60 -3.91 -10.50 12.99
CA ILE A 60 -3.98 -10.17 11.57
C ILE A 60 -5.21 -9.29 11.34
N THR A 61 -5.04 -8.14 10.70
CA THR A 61 -6.16 -7.29 10.25
C THR A 61 -6.25 -7.30 8.74
N ILE A 62 -7.44 -7.57 8.22
CA ILE A 62 -7.79 -7.48 6.80
C ILE A 62 -8.46 -6.13 6.56
N PHE A 63 -8.08 -5.43 5.50
CA PHE A 63 -8.51 -4.08 5.14
C PHE A 63 -9.10 -4.05 3.74
N PHE A 64 -10.15 -3.26 3.55
CA PHE A 64 -10.68 -3.00 2.23
C PHE A 64 -9.65 -2.28 1.35
N ASP A 65 -9.47 -2.75 0.13
CA ASP A 65 -8.49 -2.21 -0.84
C ASP A 65 -8.72 -0.72 -1.17
N LYS A 66 -9.98 -0.31 -1.32
CA LYS A 66 -10.38 1.03 -1.76
C LYS A 66 -10.49 2.03 -0.63
N THR A 67 -11.07 1.62 0.50
CA THR A 67 -11.34 2.53 1.63
C THR A 67 -10.22 2.52 2.66
N LEU A 68 -9.38 1.47 2.66
CA LEU A 68 -8.34 1.22 3.65
C LEU A 68 -8.88 1.08 5.08
N GLU A 69 -10.19 0.88 5.22
CA GLU A 69 -10.84 0.65 6.50
C GLU A 69 -10.70 -0.83 6.90
N PRO A 70 -10.55 -1.14 8.19
CA PRO A 70 -10.45 -2.51 8.67
C PRO A 70 -11.77 -3.25 8.39
N LYS A 71 -11.68 -4.37 7.67
CA LYS A 71 -12.80 -5.25 7.34
C LYS A 71 -13.02 -6.30 8.42
N SER A 72 -11.94 -6.94 8.87
CA SER A 72 -11.98 -7.97 9.91
C SER A 72 -10.63 -8.08 10.61
N THR A 73 -10.64 -8.60 11.83
CA THR A 73 -9.42 -8.90 12.58
C THR A 73 -9.51 -10.32 13.10
N ILE A 74 -8.47 -11.11 12.83
CA ILE A 74 -8.25 -12.42 13.44
C ILE A 74 -7.38 -12.15 14.65
N ALA A 75 -8.01 -12.15 15.82
CA ALA A 75 -7.37 -11.83 17.09
C ALA A 75 -6.78 -13.09 17.73
N SER A 76 -5.62 -12.94 18.37
CA SER A 76 -4.92 -14.01 19.08
C SER A 76 -4.77 -15.28 18.23
N ALA A 77 -4.49 -15.09 16.94
CA ALA A 77 -4.27 -16.19 16.00
C ALA A 77 -2.97 -16.95 16.32
N PHE A 78 -2.04 -16.30 17.02
CA PHE A 78 -0.71 -16.80 17.28
C PHE A 78 -0.36 -16.68 18.76
N ALA A 79 0.53 -17.55 19.22
CA ALA A 79 1.06 -17.50 20.58
C ALA A 79 2.04 -16.33 20.77
N ASP A 80 2.69 -15.92 19.67
CA ASP A 80 3.61 -14.77 19.61
C ASP A 80 3.24 -13.85 18.41
N SER A 81 4.07 -12.85 18.16
CA SER A 81 3.87 -11.84 17.13
C SER A 81 3.89 -12.45 15.73
N ALA A 82 2.83 -12.19 14.97
CA ALA A 82 2.71 -12.57 13.57
C ALA A 82 3.68 -11.75 12.70
N THR A 83 4.55 -12.43 11.96
CA THR A 83 5.63 -11.82 11.16
C THR A 83 5.34 -11.78 9.67
N SER A 84 4.47 -12.68 9.21
CA SER A 84 4.14 -12.79 7.79
C SER A 84 2.68 -13.12 7.57
N VAL A 85 2.13 -12.61 6.47
CA VAL A 85 0.79 -12.91 5.99
C VAL A 85 0.74 -12.80 4.47
N ALA A 86 0.04 -13.71 3.82
CA ALA A 86 -0.18 -13.70 2.38
C ALA A 86 -1.52 -14.36 2.03
N PHE A 87 -2.27 -13.79 1.10
CA PHE A 87 -3.43 -14.47 0.53
C PHE A 87 -3.00 -15.57 -0.45
N CYS A 88 -3.71 -16.70 -0.41
CA CYS A 88 -3.63 -17.71 -1.47
C CYS A 88 -4.13 -17.13 -2.80
N ARG A 89 -3.80 -17.80 -3.91
CA ARG A 89 -4.10 -17.32 -5.27
C ARG A 89 -5.58 -17.09 -5.53
N ASP A 90 -6.46 -17.81 -4.85
CA ASP A 90 -7.91 -17.68 -4.97
C ASP A 90 -8.51 -16.55 -4.13
N GLY A 91 -7.71 -15.92 -3.26
CA GLY A 91 -8.13 -14.84 -2.36
C GLY A 91 -9.11 -15.26 -1.27
N LYS A 92 -9.36 -16.57 -1.10
CA LYS A 92 -10.32 -17.09 -0.12
C LYS A 92 -9.64 -17.55 1.17
N LEU A 93 -8.40 -17.99 1.04
CA LEU A 93 -7.55 -18.42 2.14
C LEU A 93 -6.38 -17.45 2.31
N LEU A 94 -5.85 -17.38 3.52
CA LEU A 94 -4.62 -16.67 3.83
C LEU A 94 -3.69 -17.63 4.58
N ALA A 95 -2.41 -17.51 4.31
CA ALA A 95 -1.35 -18.13 5.08
C ALA A 95 -0.68 -17.05 5.96
N ALA A 96 -0.35 -17.38 7.20
CA ALA A 96 0.35 -16.49 8.11
C ALA A 96 1.23 -17.27 9.10
N GLY A 97 2.31 -16.65 9.57
CA GLY A 97 3.25 -17.29 10.50
C GLY A 97 3.76 -16.34 11.58
N ASP A 98 4.10 -16.91 12.74
CA ASP A 98 4.64 -16.19 13.90
C ASP A 98 6.13 -16.46 14.16
N LEU A 99 6.68 -15.83 15.21
CA LEU A 99 8.08 -15.99 15.62
C LEU A 99 8.39 -17.36 16.24
N THR A 100 7.38 -18.13 16.63
CA THR A 100 7.56 -19.48 17.20
C THR A 100 7.73 -20.55 16.13
N GLY A 101 7.46 -20.20 14.86
CA GLY A 101 7.42 -21.13 13.74
C GLY A 101 6.04 -21.77 13.54
N THR A 102 4.99 -21.25 14.19
CA THR A 102 3.61 -21.69 13.97
C THR A 102 3.06 -21.03 12.71
N GLU A 103 2.42 -21.83 11.85
CA GLU A 103 1.81 -21.38 10.58
C GLU A 103 0.29 -21.69 10.57
N LEU A 104 -0.51 -20.80 9.99
CA LEU A 104 -1.96 -20.90 9.77
C LEU A 104 -2.29 -20.64 8.30
#